data_AF-A0A416G621-F1
#
_entry.id   AF-A0A416G621-F1
#
_cell.length_a   1.000
_cell.length_b   1.000
_cell.length_c   1.000
_cell.angle_alpha   90.00
_cell.angle_beta   90.00
_cell.angle_gamma   90.00
#
_symmetry.space_group_name_H-M   'P 1'
#
loop_
_entity.id
_entity.type
_entity.pdbx_description
1 polymer ?
#
loop_
_entity_poly.entity_id
_entity_poly.type
_entity_poly.pdbx_seq_one_letter_code
_entity_poly.pdbx_strand_id
1 'polypeptide(L)'
;MTQGELEKLALKTGNLFSELEIRIMSDVARRIKDAGFSTASSDWQIRRLEELGKAESEIKDWVQETLQKSDEEMEHIFSDEVYEQYYQHSRAYKASGVKMLPFEENTPLIRLTEAVKSQLSGEYKNIAGSMGFAIRGPDGRIQVSPLMTFYRSTLDNAVLDIQSGGFDYGTVLKRTVSRMTNSGLRWIDYDSGVHSRVDVAARRAVMTGFRQVQGKINEQVAADLGTNTYEVSYHVGARPSHQPGKGVSGQWSSYRAFAGLVP
;
A
#
# COMPACT_ATOMS: atom_id res chain seq x y z
N MET A 1 15.79 15.47 14.60
CA MET A 1 16.44 14.26 14.07
C MET A 1 17.89 14.58 13.79
N THR A 2 18.79 13.67 14.14
CA THR A 2 20.21 13.72 13.75
C THR A 2 20.38 13.24 12.31
N GLN A 3 21.52 13.55 11.68
CA GLN A 3 21.83 13.10 10.31
C GLN A 3 21.76 11.56 10.16
N GLY A 4 22.27 10.82 11.14
CA GLY A 4 22.20 9.36 11.14
C GLY A 4 20.79 8.79 11.32
N GLU A 5 19.85 9.54 11.91
CA GLU A 5 18.43 9.14 11.98
C GLU A 5 17.73 9.31 10.64
N LEU A 6 18.08 10.34 9.87
CA LEU A 6 17.54 10.60 8.53
C LEU A 6 17.98 9.53 7.52
N GLU A 7 19.27 9.16 7.52
CA GLU A 7 19.80 8.11 6.65
C GLU A 7 19.15 6.75 6.93
N LYS A 8 18.96 6.41 8.21
CA LYS A 8 18.24 5.20 8.62
C LYS A 8 16.79 5.22 8.15
N LEU A 9 16.10 6.37 8.22
CA LEU A 9 14.72 6.48 7.75
C LEU A 9 14.61 6.33 6.23
N ALA A 10 15.56 6.88 5.47
CA ALA A 10 15.63 6.75 4.02
C ALA A 10 15.81 5.27 3.61
N LEU A 11 16.78 4.58 4.21
CA LEU A 11 17.02 3.14 3.95
C LEU A 11 15.79 2.29 4.29
N LYS A 12 15.12 2.57 5.42
CA LYS A 12 13.88 1.85 5.82
C LYS A 12 12.77 2.04 4.78
N THR A 13 12.57 3.27 4.35
CA THR A 13 11.53 3.60 3.38
C THR A 13 11.83 2.92 2.05
N GLY A 14 13.09 2.97 1.58
CA GLY A 14 13.55 2.24 0.40
C GLY A 14 13.23 0.76 0.46
N ASN A 15 13.58 0.09 1.58
CA ASN A 15 13.28 -1.33 1.77
C ASN A 15 11.78 -1.65 1.69
N LEU A 16 10.91 -0.80 2.24
CA LEU A 16 9.46 -0.98 2.17
C LEU A 16 8.93 -0.93 0.73
N PHE A 17 9.45 0.00 -0.08
CA PHE A 17 9.08 0.09 -1.50
C PHE A 17 9.67 -1.06 -2.31
N SER A 18 10.92 -1.48 -2.06
CA SER A 18 11.47 -2.68 -2.71
C SER A 18 10.69 -3.95 -2.35
N GLU A 19 10.28 -4.11 -1.09
CA GLU A 19 9.41 -5.23 -0.68
C GLU A 19 8.03 -5.16 -1.38
N LEU A 20 7.49 -3.96 -1.62
CA LEU A 20 6.25 -3.73 -2.37
C LEU A 20 6.41 -4.11 -3.85
N GLU A 21 7.47 -3.63 -4.50
CA GLU A 21 7.80 -3.95 -5.89
C GLU A 21 7.88 -5.46 -6.11
N ILE A 22 8.63 -6.17 -5.26
CA ILE A 22 8.77 -7.63 -5.32
C ILE A 22 7.41 -8.32 -5.20
N ARG A 23 6.52 -7.84 -4.32
CA ARG A 23 5.17 -8.42 -4.18
C ARG A 23 4.32 -8.20 -5.43
N ILE A 24 4.37 -7.01 -6.02
CA ILE A 24 3.63 -6.71 -7.26
C ILE A 24 4.17 -7.56 -8.41
N MET A 25 5.49 -7.59 -8.60
CA MET A 25 6.17 -8.41 -9.61
C MET A 25 5.83 -9.89 -9.46
N SER A 26 5.86 -10.42 -8.24
CA SER A 26 5.47 -11.81 -7.94
C SER A 26 4.01 -12.11 -8.30
N ASP A 27 3.09 -11.17 -8.09
CA ASP A 27 1.69 -11.36 -8.46
C ASP A 27 1.48 -11.26 -9.98
N VAL A 28 2.24 -10.39 -10.67
CA VAL A 28 2.27 -10.31 -12.13
C VAL A 28 2.72 -11.64 -12.74
N ALA A 29 3.88 -12.16 -12.33
CA ALA A 29 4.36 -13.45 -12.86
C ALA A 29 3.40 -14.59 -12.55
N ARG A 30 2.82 -14.64 -11.34
CA ARG A 30 1.81 -15.63 -11.00
C ARG A 30 0.59 -15.55 -11.93
N ARG A 31 0.05 -14.36 -12.16
CA ARG A 31 -1.11 -14.16 -13.07
C ARG A 31 -0.79 -14.56 -14.50
N ILE A 32 0.38 -14.19 -15.01
CA ILE A 32 0.84 -14.57 -16.35
C ILE A 32 1.01 -16.09 -16.43
N LYS A 33 1.61 -16.72 -15.42
CA LYS A 33 1.72 -18.18 -15.35
C LYS A 33 0.36 -18.87 -15.37
N ASP A 34 -0.60 -18.34 -14.62
CA ASP A 34 -1.95 -18.92 -14.50
C ASP A 34 -2.77 -18.73 -15.78
N ALA A 35 -2.61 -17.60 -16.48
CA ALA A 35 -3.41 -17.26 -17.68
C ALA A 35 -2.74 -17.63 -19.01
N GLY A 36 -1.41 -17.74 -19.05
CA GLY A 36 -0.61 -17.91 -20.26
C GLY A 36 -0.28 -16.63 -21.03
N PHE A 37 -0.84 -15.48 -20.63
CA PHE A 37 -0.61 -14.17 -21.23
C PHE A 37 -0.83 -13.03 -20.22
N SER A 38 -0.40 -11.81 -20.54
CA SER A 38 -0.64 -10.66 -19.67
C SER A 38 -2.08 -10.17 -19.76
N THR A 39 -2.84 -10.50 -18.72
CA THR A 39 -4.22 -10.04 -18.47
C THR A 39 -4.32 -8.54 -18.17
N ALA A 40 -5.55 -8.00 -18.20
CA ALA A 40 -5.81 -6.61 -17.79
C ALA A 40 -5.33 -6.29 -16.36
N SER A 41 -5.42 -7.27 -15.45
CA SER A 41 -4.95 -7.10 -14.06
C SER A 41 -3.43 -7.09 -13.92
N SER A 42 -2.72 -7.92 -14.69
CA SER A 42 -1.25 -7.90 -14.69
C SER A 42 -0.72 -6.63 -15.37
N ASP A 43 -1.36 -6.17 -16.45
CA ASP A 43 -1.03 -4.88 -17.07
C ASP A 43 -1.19 -3.71 -16.10
N TRP A 44 -2.28 -3.68 -15.31
CA TRP A 44 -2.48 -2.67 -14.28
C TRP A 44 -1.35 -2.67 -13.23
N GLN A 45 -0.92 -3.85 -12.81
CA GLN A 45 0.17 -4.00 -11.85
C GLN A 45 1.53 -3.59 -12.44
N ILE A 46 1.77 -3.89 -13.72
CA ILE A 46 2.96 -3.44 -14.46
C ILE A 46 3.00 -1.92 -14.50
N ARG A 47 1.88 -1.26 -14.87
CA ARG A 47 1.78 0.20 -14.81
C ARG A 47 2.07 0.73 -13.42
N ARG A 48 1.60 0.05 -12.36
CA ARG A 48 1.87 0.52 -11.01
C ARG A 48 3.36 0.43 -10.66
N LEU A 49 4.07 -0.57 -11.17
CA LEU A 49 5.54 -0.65 -11.03
C LEU A 49 6.24 0.50 -11.77
N GLU A 50 5.77 0.87 -12.96
CA GLU A 50 6.29 2.04 -13.70
C GLU A 50 6.07 3.34 -12.92
N GLU A 51 4.88 3.52 -12.33
CA GLU A 51 4.57 4.65 -11.44
C GLU A 51 5.41 4.63 -10.15
N LEU A 52 5.94 3.47 -9.74
CA LEU A 52 6.92 3.34 -8.66
C LEU A 52 8.37 3.56 -9.14
N GLY A 53 8.59 3.85 -10.42
CA GLY A 53 9.89 4.15 -10.99
C GLY A 53 10.63 2.92 -11.55
N LYS A 54 9.95 1.81 -11.82
CA LYS A 54 10.54 0.65 -12.52
C LYS A 54 10.49 0.84 -14.04
N ALA A 55 11.58 0.50 -14.71
CA ALA A 55 11.58 0.46 -16.17
C ALA A 55 10.78 -0.74 -16.70
N GLU A 56 10.06 -0.55 -17.81
CA GLU A 56 9.32 -1.63 -18.47
C GLU A 56 10.22 -2.82 -18.81
N SER A 57 11.46 -2.55 -19.26
CA SER A 57 12.46 -3.59 -19.55
C SER A 57 12.81 -4.41 -18.31
N GLU A 58 13.08 -3.75 -17.17
CA GLU A 58 13.37 -4.46 -15.91
C GLU A 58 12.21 -5.37 -15.48
N ILE A 59 10.97 -4.93 -15.71
CA ILE A 59 9.78 -5.71 -15.39
C ILE A 59 9.69 -6.93 -16.31
N LYS A 60 9.89 -6.75 -17.62
CA LYS A 60 9.86 -7.84 -18.61
C LYS A 60 10.95 -8.86 -18.36
N ASP A 61 12.19 -8.41 -18.12
CA ASP A 61 13.34 -9.26 -17.82
C ASP A 61 13.05 -10.11 -16.58
N TRP A 62 12.53 -9.50 -15.51
CA TRP A 62 12.21 -10.23 -14.30
C TRP A 62 11.09 -11.26 -14.50
N VAL A 63 10.04 -10.91 -15.27
CA VAL A 63 8.97 -11.86 -15.61
C VAL A 63 9.53 -13.02 -16.44
N GLN A 64 10.38 -12.73 -17.41
CA GLN A 64 11.04 -13.73 -18.25
C GLN A 64 11.88 -14.70 -17.42
N GLU A 65 12.75 -14.18 -16.56
CA GLU A 65 13.60 -14.96 -15.66
C GLU A 65 12.76 -15.82 -14.70
N THR A 66 11.72 -15.23 -14.11
CA THR A 66 10.84 -15.90 -13.13
C THR A 66 10.04 -17.02 -13.76
N LEU A 67 9.58 -16.83 -15.00
CA LEU A 67 8.77 -17.81 -15.73
C LEU A 67 9.60 -18.76 -16.60
N GLN A 68 10.90 -18.52 -16.73
CA GLN A 68 11.84 -19.27 -17.56
C GLN A 68 11.37 -19.36 -19.02
N LYS A 69 11.00 -18.20 -19.60
CA LYS A 69 10.43 -18.09 -20.94
C LYS A 69 11.46 -17.63 -21.98
N SER A 70 11.34 -18.13 -23.21
CA SER A 70 12.12 -17.60 -24.34
C SER A 70 11.61 -16.22 -24.76
N ASP A 71 12.41 -15.48 -25.53
CA ASP A 71 11.99 -14.18 -26.09
C ASP A 71 10.70 -14.31 -26.93
N GLU A 72 10.58 -15.40 -27.71
CA GLU A 72 9.40 -15.71 -28.52
C GLU A 72 8.16 -15.96 -27.67
N GLU A 73 8.30 -16.67 -26.54
CA GLU A 73 7.21 -16.87 -25.60
C GLU A 73 6.84 -15.56 -24.88
N MET A 74 7.80 -14.68 -24.62
CA MET A 74 7.57 -13.36 -24.03
C MET A 74 6.81 -12.44 -24.99
N GLU A 75 7.12 -12.48 -26.29
CA GLU A 75 6.34 -11.79 -27.33
C GLU A 75 4.88 -12.28 -27.34
N HIS A 76 4.66 -13.59 -27.22
CA HIS A 76 3.31 -14.15 -27.13
C HIS A 76 2.58 -13.69 -25.85
N ILE A 77 3.24 -13.74 -24.69
CA ILE A 77 2.66 -13.32 -23.41
C ILE A 77 2.17 -11.87 -23.45
N PHE A 78 2.95 -10.98 -24.07
CA PHE A 78 2.63 -9.55 -24.18
C PHE A 78 1.97 -9.17 -25.52
N SER A 79 1.53 -10.14 -26.31
CA SER A 79 0.86 -9.92 -27.59
C SER A 79 -0.48 -9.20 -27.40
N ASP A 80 -0.77 -8.25 -28.30
CA ASP A 80 -2.10 -7.63 -28.38
C ASP A 80 -3.10 -8.58 -28.99
N GLU A 81 -2.69 -9.41 -29.95
CA GLU A 81 -3.59 -10.34 -30.62
C GLU A 81 -4.19 -11.32 -29.61
N VAL A 82 -3.35 -11.92 -28.76
CA VAL A 82 -3.80 -12.85 -27.70
C VAL A 82 -4.73 -12.14 -26.72
N TYR A 83 -4.42 -10.89 -26.39
CA TYR A 83 -5.24 -10.07 -25.50
C TYR A 83 -6.61 -9.77 -26.11
N GLU A 84 -6.65 -9.29 -27.34
CA GLU A 84 -7.87 -8.92 -28.06
C GLU A 84 -8.73 -10.14 -28.36
N GLN A 85 -8.14 -11.29 -28.67
CA GLN A 85 -8.88 -12.54 -28.80
C GLN A 85 -9.58 -12.94 -27.50
N TYR A 86 -8.94 -12.71 -26.35
CA TYR A 86 -9.52 -13.02 -25.04
C TYR A 86 -10.56 -11.99 -24.57
N TYR A 87 -10.23 -10.69 -24.64
CA TYR A 87 -11.04 -9.60 -24.09
C TYR A 87 -12.02 -8.98 -25.09
N GLN A 88 -11.87 -9.27 -26.39
CA GLN A 88 -12.66 -8.69 -27.49
C GLN A 88 -12.52 -7.16 -27.59
N HIS A 89 -11.50 -6.59 -26.97
CA HIS A 89 -11.14 -5.18 -27.05
C HIS A 89 -9.64 -4.98 -26.89
N SER A 90 -9.13 -3.86 -27.40
CA SER A 90 -7.71 -3.50 -27.31
C SER A 90 -7.27 -3.20 -25.87
N ARG A 91 -5.95 -3.30 -25.64
CA ARG A 91 -5.35 -2.96 -24.34
C ARG A 91 -5.49 -1.45 -24.10
N ALA A 92 -6.12 -1.08 -22.98
CA ALA A 92 -6.24 0.32 -22.58
C ALA A 92 -4.88 1.02 -22.37
N TYR A 93 -3.84 0.26 -22.00
CA TYR A 93 -2.56 0.80 -21.57
C TYR A 93 -1.60 1.21 -22.70
N LYS A 94 -1.64 0.53 -23.86
CA LYS A 94 -0.79 0.90 -25.02
C LYS A 94 -1.04 2.32 -25.53
N ALA A 95 -2.24 2.85 -25.30
CA ALA A 95 -2.59 4.22 -25.67
C ALA A 95 -1.81 5.30 -24.88
N SER A 96 -1.13 4.94 -23.79
CA SER A 96 -0.63 5.94 -22.82
C SER A 96 0.84 6.36 -23.00
N GLY A 97 1.69 5.58 -23.69
CA GLY A 97 3.05 5.98 -24.06
C GLY A 97 3.93 6.53 -22.91
N VAL A 98 3.63 6.11 -21.67
CA VAL A 98 4.18 6.73 -20.46
C VAL A 98 5.65 6.33 -20.34
N LYS A 99 6.55 7.30 -20.46
CA LYS A 99 7.96 7.11 -20.14
C LYS A 99 8.14 7.12 -18.63
N MET A 100 9.09 6.32 -18.14
CA MET A 100 9.56 6.41 -16.76
C MET A 100 9.95 7.87 -16.46
N LEU A 101 9.31 8.45 -15.46
CA LEU A 101 9.69 9.76 -14.95
C LEU A 101 10.86 9.60 -13.97
N PRO A 102 11.89 10.46 -14.03
CA PRO A 102 12.85 10.58 -12.94
C PRO A 102 12.12 10.75 -11.61
N PHE A 103 12.72 10.28 -10.51
CA PHE A 103 12.09 10.34 -9.19
C PHE A 103 11.64 11.77 -8.85
N GLU A 104 12.47 12.77 -9.19
CA GLU A 104 12.26 14.20 -8.98
C GLU A 104 11.01 14.74 -9.70
N GLU A 105 10.58 14.08 -10.77
CA GLU A 105 9.41 14.45 -11.58
C GLU A 105 8.18 13.58 -11.24
N ASN A 106 8.37 12.49 -10.49
CA ASN A 106 7.32 11.55 -10.13
C ASN A 106 6.56 12.03 -8.87
N THR A 107 5.74 13.08 -9.03
CA THR A 107 4.96 13.67 -7.94
C THR A 107 4.14 12.64 -7.14
N PRO A 108 3.45 11.66 -7.77
CA PRO A 108 2.75 10.62 -7.00
C PRO A 108 3.66 9.81 -6.08
N LEU A 109 4.82 9.38 -6.57
CA LEU A 109 5.78 8.60 -5.78
C LEU A 109 6.44 9.44 -4.68
N ILE A 110 6.80 10.69 -4.98
CA ILE A 110 7.32 11.64 -3.98
C ILE A 110 6.32 11.78 -2.85
N ARG A 111 5.06 12.11 -3.16
CA ARG A 111 4.02 12.35 -2.15
C ARG A 111 3.74 11.13 -1.28
N LEU A 112 3.67 9.95 -1.91
CA LEU A 112 3.50 8.69 -1.18
C LEU A 112 4.70 8.42 -0.26
N THR A 113 5.92 8.63 -0.75
CA THR A 113 7.16 8.44 0.01
C THR A 113 7.21 9.38 1.22
N GLU A 114 6.87 10.66 1.05
CA GLU A 114 6.83 11.65 2.12
C GLU A 114 5.72 11.36 3.13
N ALA A 115 4.55 10.93 2.66
CA ALA A 115 3.44 10.54 3.54
C ALA A 115 3.82 9.32 4.40
N VAL A 116 4.46 8.31 3.82
CA VAL A 116 4.94 7.12 4.55
C VAL A 116 6.04 7.49 5.55
N LYS A 117 7.02 8.30 5.16
CA LYS A 117 8.07 8.81 6.07
C LYS A 117 7.49 9.55 7.25
N SER A 118 6.54 10.47 6.99
CA SER A 118 5.82 11.19 8.03
C SER A 118 5.02 10.23 8.91
N GLN A 119 4.37 9.21 8.33
CA GLN A 119 3.56 8.23 9.05
C GLN A 119 4.38 7.35 10.00
N LEU A 120 5.59 6.98 9.62
CA LEU A 120 6.47 6.21 10.50
C LEU A 120 6.88 7.00 11.74
N SER A 121 6.84 8.34 11.73
CA SER A 121 7.15 9.20 12.89
C SER A 121 8.45 8.83 13.63
N GLY A 122 9.47 8.35 12.90
CA GLY A 122 10.75 7.90 13.45
C GLY A 122 10.82 6.42 13.87
N GLU A 123 9.71 5.68 13.85
CA GLU A 123 9.69 4.23 14.09
C GLU A 123 10.39 3.43 12.97
N TYR A 124 10.73 2.17 13.26
CA TYR A 124 11.32 1.28 12.27
C TYR A 124 10.29 0.70 11.29
N LYS A 125 9.17 0.20 11.82
CA LYS A 125 8.01 -0.38 11.10
C LYS A 125 6.77 -0.18 11.97
N ASN A 126 5.87 0.71 11.55
CA ASN A 126 4.55 0.90 12.15
C ASN A 126 3.67 1.86 11.32
N ILE A 127 3.67 1.74 9.99
CA ILE A 127 2.78 2.54 9.13
C ILE A 127 1.32 2.37 9.56
N ALA A 128 0.93 1.14 9.93
CA ALA A 128 -0.41 0.83 10.41
C ALA A 128 -0.76 1.43 11.79
N GLY A 129 0.22 2.01 12.51
CA GLY A 129 0.01 2.62 13.83
C GLY A 129 -0.47 1.64 14.90
N SER A 130 -0.22 0.34 14.73
CA SER A 130 -0.72 -0.68 15.67
C SER A 130 0.25 -0.86 16.83
N MET A 131 -0.24 -0.58 18.05
CA MET A 131 0.51 -0.82 19.29
C MET A 131 1.05 -2.26 19.37
N GLY A 132 0.27 -3.25 18.92
CA GLY A 132 0.67 -4.66 18.88
C GLY A 132 0.49 -5.34 20.23
N PHE A 133 1.44 -6.19 20.60
CA PHE A 133 1.40 -6.98 21.85
C PHE A 133 2.04 -6.23 23.01
N ALA A 134 1.46 -6.35 24.19
CA ALA A 134 2.05 -5.88 25.44
C ALA A 134 2.92 -6.96 26.10
N ILE A 135 4.04 -7.32 25.47
CA ILE A 135 5.03 -8.19 26.13
C ILE A 135 5.90 -7.30 27.00
N ARG A 136 5.72 -7.35 28.32
CA ARG A 136 6.51 -6.55 29.27
C ARG A 136 7.78 -7.28 29.70
N GLY A 137 8.88 -6.55 29.68
CA GLY A 137 10.16 -7.01 30.20
C GLY A 137 10.24 -7.06 31.71
N PRO A 138 11.35 -7.59 32.27
CA PRO A 138 11.63 -7.53 33.70
C PRO A 138 11.64 -6.10 34.26
N ASP A 139 11.92 -5.11 33.41
CA ASP A 139 11.92 -3.67 33.69
C ASP A 139 10.54 -3.00 33.54
N GLY A 140 9.49 -3.77 33.24
CA GLY A 140 8.12 -3.30 33.07
C GLY A 140 7.84 -2.61 31.73
N ARG A 141 8.85 -2.44 30.86
CA ARG A 141 8.71 -1.80 29.54
C ARG A 141 8.23 -2.79 28.49
N ILE A 142 7.51 -2.31 27.47
CA ILE A 142 7.11 -3.14 26.32
C ILE A 142 8.37 -3.52 25.54
N GLN A 143 8.61 -4.83 25.39
CA GLN A 143 9.70 -5.37 24.60
C GLN A 143 9.28 -5.63 23.16
N VAL A 144 10.14 -5.25 22.22
CA VAL A 144 10.00 -5.62 20.82
C VAL A 144 10.36 -7.10 20.67
N SER A 145 9.38 -7.93 20.30
CA SER A 145 9.58 -9.36 20.05
C SER A 145 9.57 -9.67 18.54
N PRO A 146 10.14 -10.82 18.11
CA PRO A 146 10.02 -11.27 16.71
C PRO A 146 8.58 -11.37 16.24
N LEU A 147 7.65 -11.76 17.12
CA LEU A 147 6.22 -11.82 16.84
C LEU A 147 5.62 -10.43 16.59
N MET A 148 6.00 -9.44 17.40
CA MET A 148 5.57 -8.05 17.23
C MET A 148 6.08 -7.48 15.90
N THR A 149 7.34 -7.76 15.56
CA THR A 149 7.93 -7.37 14.27
C THR A 149 7.20 -8.02 13.10
N PHE A 150 6.91 -9.33 13.16
CA PHE A 150 6.15 -10.05 12.14
C PHE A 150 4.74 -9.47 11.94
N TYR A 151 4.05 -9.17 13.04
CA TYR A 151 2.71 -8.60 12.99
C TYR A 151 2.73 -7.20 12.36
N ARG A 152 3.59 -6.29 12.85
CA ARG A 152 3.69 -4.92 12.32
C ARG A 152 4.13 -4.90 10.86
N SER A 153 5.13 -5.69 10.47
CA SER A 153 5.58 -5.74 9.07
C SER A 153 4.50 -6.28 8.13
N THR A 154 3.71 -7.26 8.58
CA THR A 154 2.59 -7.79 7.79
C THR A 154 1.51 -6.73 7.59
N LEU A 155 1.23 -5.90 8.59
CA LEU A 155 0.29 -4.79 8.47
C LEU A 155 0.82 -3.64 7.59
N ASP A 156 2.09 -3.26 7.76
CA ASP A 156 2.71 -2.19 6.97
C ASP A 156 2.74 -2.54 5.48
N ASN A 157 3.08 -3.80 5.17
CA ASN A 157 3.02 -4.31 3.81
C ASN A 157 1.59 -4.25 3.26
N ALA A 158 0.59 -4.62 4.06
CA ALA A 158 -0.81 -4.52 3.66
C ALA A 158 -1.25 -3.06 3.38
N VAL A 159 -0.83 -2.11 4.21
CA VAL A 159 -1.12 -0.68 4.00
C VAL A 159 -0.50 -0.20 2.69
N LEU A 160 0.76 -0.54 2.43
CA LEU A 160 1.46 -0.15 1.20
C LEU A 160 0.88 -0.83 -0.05
N ASP A 161 0.48 -2.09 0.06
CA ASP A 161 -0.15 -2.84 -1.03
C ASP A 161 -1.45 -2.17 -1.50
N ILE A 162 -2.24 -1.64 -0.56
CA ILE A 162 -3.48 -0.92 -0.85
C ILE A 162 -3.19 0.51 -1.32
N GLN A 163 -2.26 1.21 -0.66
CA GLN A 163 -1.87 2.57 -1.04
C GLN A 163 -1.23 2.66 -2.43
N SER A 164 -0.56 1.60 -2.86
CA SER A 164 -0.07 1.51 -4.23
C SER A 164 -1.20 1.31 -5.24
N GLY A 165 -2.37 0.79 -4.84
CA GLY A 165 -3.41 0.40 -5.79
C GLY A 165 -3.02 -0.79 -6.67
N GLY A 166 -1.84 -1.41 -6.45
CA GLY A 166 -1.43 -2.64 -7.14
C GLY A 166 -2.24 -3.87 -6.70
N PHE A 167 -2.97 -3.77 -5.59
CA PHE A 167 -3.83 -4.83 -5.08
C PHE A 167 -5.16 -4.28 -4.56
N ASP A 168 -6.23 -5.05 -4.71
CA ASP A 168 -7.51 -4.70 -4.11
C ASP A 168 -7.54 -4.98 -2.60
N TYR A 169 -8.32 -4.18 -1.88
CA TYR A 169 -8.44 -4.24 -0.43
C TYR A 169 -8.84 -5.62 0.11
N GLY A 170 -9.80 -6.27 -0.55
CA GLY A 170 -10.33 -7.56 -0.09
C GLY A 170 -9.28 -8.66 -0.16
N THR A 171 -8.57 -8.73 -1.29
CA THR A 171 -7.45 -9.65 -1.50
C THR A 171 -6.32 -9.39 -0.51
N VAL A 172 -5.92 -8.14 -0.30
CA VAL A 172 -4.87 -7.79 0.67
C VAL A 172 -5.27 -8.22 2.07
N LEU A 173 -6.47 -7.88 2.53
CA LEU A 173 -6.92 -8.24 3.88
C LEU A 173 -6.99 -9.76 4.06
N LYS A 174 -7.54 -10.49 3.08
CA LYS A 174 -7.59 -11.96 3.10
C LYS A 174 -6.17 -12.55 3.20
N ARG A 175 -5.22 -12.07 2.40
CA ARG A 175 -3.82 -12.51 2.41
C ARG A 175 -3.15 -12.22 3.75
N THR A 176 -3.33 -11.01 4.28
CA THR A 176 -2.76 -10.58 5.57
C THR A 176 -3.27 -11.41 6.73
N VAL A 177 -4.59 -11.61 6.83
CA VAL A 177 -5.18 -12.47 7.88
C VAL A 177 -4.71 -13.90 7.71
N SER A 178 -4.73 -14.44 6.49
CA SER A 178 -4.28 -15.82 6.22
C SER A 178 -2.82 -16.03 6.62
N ARG A 179 -1.93 -15.07 6.31
CA ARG A 179 -0.51 -15.12 6.68
C ARG A 179 -0.34 -15.18 8.20
N MET A 180 -1.08 -14.35 8.94
CA MET A 180 -1.03 -14.36 10.40
C MET A 180 -1.64 -15.65 10.98
N THR A 181 -2.76 -16.13 10.45
CA THR A 181 -3.38 -17.35 10.97
C THR A 181 -2.55 -18.60 10.64
N ASN A 182 -1.90 -18.65 9.48
CA ASN A 182 -1.02 -19.76 9.12
C ASN A 182 0.26 -19.78 9.98
N SER A 183 0.69 -18.64 10.53
CA SER A 183 1.80 -18.57 11.48
C SER A 183 1.40 -18.96 12.92
N GLY A 184 0.14 -19.32 13.16
CA GLY A 184 -0.39 -19.62 14.49
C GLY A 184 -0.89 -18.40 15.27
N LEU A 185 -0.78 -17.18 14.74
CA LEU A 185 -1.30 -16.00 15.41
C LEU A 185 -2.85 -16.02 15.39
N ARG A 186 -3.49 -15.87 16.55
CA ARG A 186 -4.96 -15.92 16.69
C ARG A 186 -5.55 -14.67 17.33
N TRP A 187 -4.80 -14.04 18.23
CA TRP A 187 -5.25 -12.95 19.06
C TRP A 187 -4.17 -11.90 19.23
N ILE A 188 -4.58 -10.65 19.41
CA ILE A 188 -3.73 -9.54 19.81
C ILE A 188 -4.15 -9.09 21.21
N ASP A 189 -3.20 -9.16 22.13
CA ASP A 189 -3.34 -8.71 23.52
C ASP A 189 -2.71 -7.33 23.67
N TYR A 190 -3.57 -6.30 23.67
CA TYR A 190 -3.14 -4.92 23.77
C TYR A 190 -2.87 -4.54 25.23
N ASP A 191 -1.96 -3.58 25.42
CA ASP A 191 -1.59 -3.09 26.76
C ASP A 191 -2.77 -2.47 27.52
N SER A 192 -3.74 -1.93 26.78
CA SER A 192 -5.03 -1.43 27.30
C SER A 192 -5.91 -2.49 27.98
N GLY A 193 -5.55 -3.78 27.91
CA GLY A 193 -6.38 -4.90 28.37
C GLY A 193 -7.42 -5.35 27.34
N VAL A 194 -7.55 -4.66 26.21
CA VAL A 194 -8.40 -5.11 25.09
C VAL A 194 -7.78 -6.34 24.44
N HIS A 195 -8.63 -7.34 24.20
CA HIS A 195 -8.30 -8.55 23.47
C HIS A 195 -9.06 -8.57 22.14
N SER A 196 -8.38 -8.84 21.03
CA SER A 196 -9.02 -8.87 19.70
C SER A 196 -8.56 -10.04 18.87
N ARG A 197 -9.51 -10.69 18.17
CA ARG A 197 -9.16 -11.68 17.15
C ARG A 197 -8.30 -11.01 16.09
N VAL A 198 -7.35 -11.76 15.54
CA VAL A 198 -6.34 -11.24 14.62
C VAL A 198 -6.95 -10.62 13.36
N ASP A 199 -8.07 -11.15 12.86
CA ASP A 199 -8.80 -10.62 11.71
C ASP A 199 -9.44 -9.26 11.98
N VAL A 200 -10.02 -9.08 13.17
CA VAL A 200 -10.58 -7.79 13.63
C VAL A 200 -9.46 -6.77 13.82
N ALA A 201 -8.39 -7.16 14.50
CA ALA A 201 -7.22 -6.32 14.73
C ALA A 201 -6.57 -5.87 13.41
N ALA A 202 -6.34 -6.80 12.49
CA ALA A 202 -5.73 -6.52 11.19
C ALA A 202 -6.60 -5.59 10.36
N ARG A 203 -7.91 -5.84 10.25
CA ARG A 203 -8.82 -4.96 9.50
C ARG A 203 -8.77 -3.53 10.02
N ARG A 204 -8.82 -3.35 11.35
CA ARG A 204 -8.78 -2.04 11.99
C ARG A 204 -7.45 -1.34 11.71
N ALA A 205 -6.34 -2.00 11.98
CA ALA A 205 -5.01 -1.42 11.83
C ALA A 205 -4.71 -1.05 10.37
N VAL A 206 -5.04 -1.93 9.41
CA VAL A 206 -4.83 -1.66 7.98
C VAL A 206 -5.67 -0.45 7.53
N MET A 207 -6.94 -0.39 7.91
CA MET A 207 -7.80 0.75 7.54
C MET A 207 -7.36 2.06 8.18
N THR A 208 -6.94 2.04 9.43
CA THR A 208 -6.40 3.22 10.12
C THR A 208 -5.11 3.68 9.45
N GLY A 209 -4.15 2.80 9.24
CA GLY A 209 -2.89 3.12 8.57
C GLY A 209 -3.09 3.65 7.15
N PHE A 210 -3.95 3.00 6.37
CA PHE A 210 -4.33 3.48 5.04
C PHE A 210 -4.87 4.91 5.10
N ARG A 211 -5.84 5.19 5.98
CA ARG A 211 -6.41 6.54 6.12
C ARG A 211 -5.38 7.56 6.56
N GLN A 212 -4.48 7.20 7.47
CA GLN A 212 -3.43 8.10 7.96
C GLN A 212 -2.44 8.48 6.85
N VAL A 213 -1.99 7.52 6.04
CA VAL A 213 -1.16 7.81 4.85
C VAL A 213 -1.93 8.68 3.85
N GLN A 214 -3.19 8.36 3.54
CA GLN A 214 -4.01 9.16 2.62
C GLN A 214 -4.23 10.59 3.15
N GLY A 215 -4.45 10.74 4.45
CA GLY A 215 -4.59 12.03 5.11
C GLY A 215 -3.36 12.90 4.91
N LYS A 216 -2.16 12.33 5.03
CA LYS A 216 -0.89 13.03 4.81
C LYS A 216 -0.67 13.42 3.36
N ILE A 217 -1.07 12.57 2.40
CA ILE A 217 -1.06 12.94 0.97
C ILE A 217 -2.02 14.12 0.74
N ASN A 218 -3.20 14.09 1.34
CA ASN A 218 -4.17 15.17 1.21
C ASN A 218 -3.69 16.49 1.87
N GLU A 219 -2.99 16.41 3.00
CA GLU A 219 -2.31 17.57 3.62
C GLU A 219 -1.27 18.18 2.67
N GLN A 220 -0.46 17.35 2.00
CA GLN A 220 0.52 17.81 1.01
C GLN A 220 -0.17 18.49 -0.18
N VAL A 221 -1.20 17.86 -0.77
CA VAL A 221 -1.95 18.44 -1.91
C VAL A 221 -2.61 19.76 -1.53
N ALA A 222 -3.17 19.87 -0.34
CA ALA A 222 -3.79 21.10 0.12
C ALA A 222 -2.77 22.23 0.31
N ALA A 223 -1.58 21.91 0.84
CA ALA A 223 -0.47 22.85 0.94
C ALA A 223 -0.02 23.34 -0.44
N ASP A 224 0.15 22.43 -1.41
CA ASP A 224 0.52 22.76 -2.79
C ASP A 224 -0.50 23.68 -3.47
N LEU A 225 -1.78 23.50 -3.17
CA LEU A 225 -2.89 24.30 -3.70
C LEU A 225 -3.19 25.56 -2.87
N GLY A 226 -2.48 25.80 -1.76
CA GLY A 226 -2.75 26.92 -0.86
C GLY A 226 -4.16 26.91 -0.25
N THR A 227 -4.75 25.73 -0.09
CA THR A 227 -6.12 25.55 0.42
C THR A 227 -6.12 24.87 1.78
N ASN A 228 -7.18 25.09 2.54
CA ASN A 228 -7.47 24.37 3.78
C ASN A 228 -8.83 23.66 3.72
N THR A 229 -9.36 23.51 2.50
CA THR A 229 -10.68 22.93 2.25
C THR A 229 -10.57 21.60 1.54
N TYR A 230 -11.44 20.66 1.93
CA TYR A 230 -11.44 19.30 1.42
C TYR A 230 -12.85 18.91 0.99
N GLU A 231 -12.94 18.17 -0.11
CA GLU A 231 -14.18 17.54 -0.54
C GLU A 231 -14.27 16.13 0.04
N VAL A 232 -15.42 15.82 0.64
CA VAL A 232 -15.70 14.50 1.22
C VAL A 232 -16.86 13.88 0.46
N SER A 233 -16.59 12.73 -0.17
CA SER A 233 -17.59 12.01 -0.96
C SER A 233 -18.74 11.48 -0.09
N TYR A 234 -19.96 11.61 -0.61
CA TYR A 234 -21.17 11.09 0.00
C TYR A 234 -21.26 9.56 -0.20
N HIS A 235 -21.71 8.85 0.84
CA HIS A 235 -22.06 7.44 0.74
C HIS A 235 -23.38 7.19 1.48
N VAL A 236 -24.20 6.31 0.91
CA VAL A 236 -25.46 5.85 1.50
C VAL A 236 -25.20 5.21 2.88
N GLY A 237 -26.05 5.51 3.86
CA GLY A 237 -25.95 4.97 5.22
C GLY A 237 -25.06 5.77 6.18
N ALA A 238 -24.61 6.96 5.78
CA ALA A 238 -23.88 7.81 6.69
C ALA A 238 -24.78 8.39 7.78
N ARG A 239 -24.29 8.39 9.03
CA ARG A 239 -25.04 8.91 10.19
C ARG A 239 -25.53 10.33 9.90
N PRO A 240 -26.79 10.68 10.22
CA PRO A 240 -27.35 12.02 9.96
C PRO A 240 -26.48 13.17 10.50
N SER A 241 -25.80 12.97 11.63
CA SER A 241 -24.85 13.92 12.21
C SER A 241 -23.62 14.22 11.34
N HIS A 242 -23.35 13.40 10.32
CA HIS A 242 -22.24 13.57 9.38
C HIS A 242 -22.68 14.17 8.04
N GLN A 243 -23.97 14.50 7.86
CA GLN A 243 -24.49 15.15 6.64
C GLN A 243 -23.96 16.58 6.41
N PRO A 244 -23.76 17.44 7.43
CA PRO A 244 -23.32 18.83 7.20
C PRO A 244 -21.92 18.99 6.58
N GLY A 245 -21.07 17.96 6.66
CA GLY A 245 -19.71 17.95 6.10
C GLY A 245 -19.54 17.09 4.84
N LYS A 246 -20.63 16.55 4.27
CA LYS A 246 -20.59 15.72 3.06
C LYS A 246 -20.96 16.56 1.85
N GLY A 247 -20.17 16.48 0.78
CA GLY A 247 -20.40 17.26 -0.44
C GLY A 247 -20.19 18.77 -0.27
N VAL A 248 -19.52 19.20 0.80
CA VAL A 248 -19.20 20.60 1.08
C VAL A 248 -17.70 20.73 1.28
N SER A 249 -17.09 21.76 0.69
CA SER A 249 -15.72 22.17 0.99
C SER A 249 -15.63 22.62 2.46
N GLY A 250 -15.06 21.76 3.32
CA GLY A 250 -14.95 22.01 4.76
C GLY A 250 -13.53 22.27 5.23
N GLN A 251 -13.35 23.08 6.28
CA GLN A 251 -12.03 23.33 6.90
C GLN A 251 -11.41 22.05 7.48
N TRP A 252 -10.08 21.94 7.43
CA TRP A 252 -9.30 20.76 7.88
C TRP A 252 -9.63 20.22 9.27
N SER A 253 -9.97 21.09 10.22
CA SER A 253 -10.38 20.72 11.57
C SER A 253 -11.60 19.78 11.59
N SER A 254 -12.52 19.95 10.64
CA SER A 254 -13.71 19.11 10.49
C SER A 254 -13.40 17.77 9.81
N TYR A 255 -12.40 17.73 8.92
CA TYR A 255 -11.98 16.52 8.21
C TYR A 255 -11.27 15.51 9.14
N ARG A 256 -10.40 15.98 10.05
CA ARG A 256 -9.66 15.10 10.97
C ARG A 256 -10.58 14.24 11.84
N ALA A 257 -11.67 14.83 12.34
CA ALA A 257 -12.68 14.13 13.13
C ALA A 257 -13.44 13.08 12.30
N PHE A 258 -13.73 13.40 11.03
CA PHE A 258 -14.47 12.51 10.13
C PHE A 258 -13.64 11.32 9.62
N ALA A 259 -12.37 11.54 9.27
CA ALA A 259 -11.48 10.52 8.72
C ALA A 259 -10.81 9.63 9.78
N GLY A 260 -11.05 9.87 11.07
CA GLY A 260 -10.40 9.14 12.17
C GLY A 260 -8.89 9.41 12.26
N LEU A 261 -8.47 10.63 11.92
CA LEU A 261 -7.09 11.09 11.90
C LEU A 261 -6.68 11.80 13.21
N VAL A 262 -7.36 11.49 14.32
CA VAL A 262 -7.03 12.04 15.64
C VAL A 262 -5.73 11.37 16.12
N PRO A 263 -4.77 12.12 16.69
CA PRO A 263 -3.51 11.57 17.21
C PRO A 263 -3.71 10.44 18.23
#